data_AF-C7GZ51-F1
#
_entry.id   AF-C7GZ51-F1
#
_cell.length_a   1.000
_cell.length_b   1.000
_cell.length_c   1.000
_cell.angle_alpha   90.00
_cell.angle_beta   90.00
_cell.angle_gamma   90.00
#
_symmetry.space_group_name_H-M   'P 1'
#
loop_
_entity.id
_entity.type
_entity.pdbx_description
1 polymer ?
#
loop_
_entity_poly.entity_id
_entity_poly.type
_entity_poly.pdbx_seq_one_letter_code
_entity_poly.pdbx_strand_id
1 'polypeptide(L)'
;MTMLSRFVVEEIEGLFKKHEALNKTKDAIAFLDAPLIYEYGFDKNLDEVFYINRNLKDRIAGATSRDESTPRDVKKRVNEQISLEGARKKGATIINNDGSVEELIDKVDNILSSILEKGETCTVKER
;
A
#
# COMPACT_ATOMS: atom_id res chain seq x y z
N MET A 1 15.34 8.34 11.50
CA MET A 1 13.88 8.43 11.69
C MET A 1 13.59 9.68 12.50
N THR A 2 12.76 10.60 12.03
CA THR A 2 12.45 11.84 12.77
C THR A 2 11.41 11.54 13.85
N MET A 3 11.33 12.39 14.89
CA MET A 3 10.29 12.23 15.94
C MET A 3 8.87 12.22 15.36
N LEU A 4 8.62 13.05 14.32
CA LEU A 4 7.31 13.17 13.70
C LEU A 4 6.89 11.90 12.96
N SER A 5 7.79 11.27 12.18
CA SER A 5 7.46 10.04 11.48
C SER A 5 7.12 8.91 12.45
N ARG A 6 7.82 8.86 13.59
CA ARG A 6 7.54 7.88 14.64
C ARG A 6 6.19 8.09 15.31
N PHE A 7 5.81 9.33 15.59
CA PHE A 7 4.51 9.64 16.18
C PHE A 7 3.35 9.22 15.28
N VAL A 8 3.45 9.48 13.96
CA VAL A 8 2.43 9.07 12.99
C VAL A 8 2.29 7.55 12.94
N VAL A 9 3.41 6.80 13.03
CA VAL A 9 3.38 5.33 13.13
C VAL A 9 2.59 4.87 14.33
N GLU A 10 2.93 5.39 15.51
CA GLU A 10 2.31 5.00 16.77
C GLU A 10 0.79 5.32 16.79
N GLU A 11 0.38 6.43 16.16
CA GLU A 11 -1.04 6.81 16.06
C GLU A 11 -1.81 5.90 15.10
N ILE A 12 -1.26 5.60 13.92
CA ILE A 12 -1.87 4.67 12.96
C ILE A 12 -2.02 3.28 13.58
N GLU A 13 -0.98 2.78 14.26
CA GLU A 13 -1.05 1.52 15.02
C GLU A 13 -2.13 1.57 16.11
N GLY A 14 -2.25 2.70 16.83
CA GLY A 14 -3.27 2.91 17.85
C GLY A 14 -4.70 2.87 17.27
N LEU A 15 -4.89 3.44 16.07
CA LEU A 15 -6.17 3.39 15.36
C LEU A 15 -6.52 1.97 14.91
N PHE A 16 -5.56 1.20 14.38
CA PHE A 16 -5.78 -0.20 14.02
C PHE A 16 -6.18 -1.05 15.23
N LYS A 17 -5.45 -0.93 16.35
CA LYS A 17 -5.77 -1.67 17.59
C LYS A 17 -7.15 -1.31 18.14
N LYS A 18 -7.53 -0.03 18.09
CA LYS A 18 -8.88 0.40 18.49
C LYS A 18 -9.93 -0.19 17.55
N HIS A 19 -9.69 -0.18 16.25
CA HIS A 19 -10.61 -0.74 15.26
C HIS A 19 -10.79 -2.25 15.48
N GLU A 20 -9.70 -3.00 15.67
CA GLU A 20 -9.70 -4.44 15.98
C GLU A 20 -10.44 -4.73 17.30
N ALA A 21 -10.21 -3.94 18.35
CA ALA A 21 -10.88 -4.11 19.65
C ALA A 21 -12.40 -3.83 19.60
N LEU A 22 -12.81 -2.88 18.74
CA LEU A 22 -14.22 -2.51 18.54
C LEU A 22 -14.94 -3.48 17.58
N ASN A 23 -14.26 -3.91 16.52
CA ASN A 23 -14.74 -4.90 15.58
C ASN A 23 -14.29 -6.29 16.01
N LYS A 24 -15.02 -6.87 16.98
CA LYS A 24 -14.86 -8.26 17.47
C LYS A 24 -15.07 -9.36 16.40
N THR A 25 -15.19 -8.98 15.15
CA THR A 25 -15.27 -9.88 14.00
C THR A 25 -13.85 -10.24 13.57
N LYS A 26 -13.50 -11.53 13.60
CA LYS A 26 -12.19 -12.06 13.16
C LYS A 26 -11.88 -11.79 11.67
N ASP A 27 -12.80 -11.13 10.94
CA ASP A 27 -12.83 -11.05 9.48
C ASP A 27 -12.80 -9.62 8.93
N ALA A 28 -12.46 -8.63 9.77
CA ALA A 28 -12.39 -7.23 9.34
C ALA A 28 -11.16 -6.98 8.46
N ILE A 29 -11.37 -6.67 7.17
CA ILE A 29 -10.31 -6.26 6.25
C ILE A 29 -10.19 -4.73 6.28
N ALA A 30 -8.97 -4.22 6.43
CA ALA A 30 -8.67 -2.80 6.37
C ALA A 30 -7.54 -2.52 5.37
N PHE A 31 -7.66 -1.41 4.63
CA PHE A 31 -6.65 -0.96 3.68
C PHE A 31 -5.99 0.32 4.19
N LEU A 32 -4.66 0.34 4.22
CA LEU A 32 -3.86 1.52 4.53
C LEU A 32 -3.30 2.12 3.23
N ASP A 33 -3.80 3.29 2.83
CA ASP A 33 -3.16 4.10 1.79
C ASP A 33 -2.18 5.08 2.45
N ALA A 34 -0.89 4.76 2.38
CA ALA A 34 0.16 5.58 2.96
C ALA A 34 1.40 5.60 2.06
N PRO A 35 2.04 6.78 1.85
CA PRO A 35 3.36 6.83 1.26
C PRO A 35 4.41 6.29 2.24
N LEU A 36 5.55 5.84 1.71
CA LEU A 36 6.76 5.53 2.48
C LEU A 36 6.64 4.36 3.50
N ILE A 37 5.82 3.36 3.19
CA ILE A 37 5.58 2.18 4.06
C ILE A 37 6.91 1.49 4.43
N TYR A 38 7.77 1.22 3.44
CA TYR A 38 9.01 0.47 3.67
C TYR A 38 10.10 1.30 4.35
N GLU A 39 10.13 2.58 4.06
CA GLU A 39 11.15 3.54 4.49
C GLU A 39 11.04 3.81 5.99
N TYR A 40 9.82 3.73 6.53
CA TYR A 40 9.56 3.81 7.96
C TYR A 40 9.38 2.44 8.63
N GLY A 41 9.41 1.35 7.87
CA GLY A 41 9.31 -0.01 8.41
C GLY A 41 7.90 -0.42 8.84
N PHE A 42 6.87 0.24 8.29
CA PHE A 42 5.46 -0.10 8.50
C PHE A 42 5.07 -1.46 7.90
N ASP A 43 5.85 -1.96 6.94
CA ASP A 43 5.65 -3.27 6.32
C ASP A 43 5.55 -4.41 7.34
N LYS A 44 6.14 -4.25 8.53
CA LYS A 44 6.12 -5.24 9.61
C LYS A 44 4.77 -5.37 10.32
N ASN A 45 3.89 -4.39 10.15
CA ASN A 45 2.60 -4.31 10.81
C ASN A 45 1.44 -4.58 9.83
N LEU A 46 1.75 -5.01 8.60
CA LEU A 46 0.80 -5.25 7.53
C LEU A 46 0.91 -6.71 7.07
N ASP A 47 -0.23 -7.33 6.75
CA ASP A 47 -0.25 -8.70 6.22
C ASP A 47 0.23 -8.76 4.76
N GLU A 48 -0.14 -7.76 3.97
CA GLU A 48 0.21 -7.64 2.56
C GLU A 48 0.45 -6.17 2.20
N VAL A 49 1.40 -5.93 1.29
CA VAL A 49 1.70 -4.60 0.77
C VAL A 49 1.54 -4.60 -0.75
N PHE A 50 0.65 -3.73 -1.25
CA PHE A 50 0.47 -3.51 -2.68
C PHE A 50 1.35 -2.36 -3.15
N TYR A 51 2.24 -2.62 -4.11
CA TYR A 51 3.05 -1.60 -4.75
C TYR A 51 2.49 -1.27 -6.13
N ILE A 52 1.93 -0.07 -6.27
CA ILE A 52 1.38 0.41 -7.55
C ILE A 52 2.52 0.97 -8.42
N ASN A 53 2.91 0.21 -9.43
CA ASN A 53 3.95 0.58 -10.37
C ASN A 53 3.38 1.30 -11.59
N ARG A 54 4.08 2.35 -12.04
CA ARG A 54 3.77 3.09 -13.27
C ARG A 54 5.03 3.68 -13.85
N ASN A 55 5.10 3.82 -15.16
CA ASN A 55 6.24 4.40 -15.87
C ASN A 55 6.58 5.79 -15.32
N LEU A 56 7.86 6.07 -15.12
CA LEU A 56 8.35 7.35 -14.59
C LEU A 56 7.85 8.55 -15.41
N LYS A 57 7.79 8.43 -16.75
CA LYS A 57 7.29 9.51 -17.61
C LYS A 57 5.85 9.86 -17.28
N ASP A 58 5.01 8.85 -17.13
CA ASP A 58 3.58 9.02 -16.87
C ASP A 58 3.31 9.46 -15.43
N ARG A 59 4.14 9.01 -14.48
CA ARG A 59 4.16 9.51 -13.10
C ARG A 59 4.47 11.00 -13.05
N ILE A 60 5.49 11.45 -13.78
CA ILE A 60 5.85 12.87 -13.87
C ILE A 60 4.70 13.65 -14.48
N ALA A 61 4.21 13.24 -15.65
CA ALA A 61 3.12 13.92 -16.34
C ALA A 61 1.86 14.04 -15.45
N GLY A 62 1.48 12.94 -14.78
CA GLY A 62 0.31 12.91 -13.91
C GLY A 62 0.47 13.70 -12.61
N ALA A 63 1.67 13.79 -12.03
CA ALA A 63 1.89 14.64 -10.87
C ALA A 63 1.84 16.12 -11.27
N THR A 64 2.59 16.50 -12.31
CA THR A 64 2.66 17.89 -12.80
C THR A 64 1.34 18.44 -13.33
N SER A 65 0.39 17.56 -13.71
CA SER A 65 -0.94 17.98 -14.18
C SER A 65 -1.96 18.12 -13.04
N ARG A 66 -1.73 17.49 -11.89
CA ARG A 66 -2.67 17.48 -10.76
C ARG A 66 -2.29 18.45 -9.65
N ASP A 67 -0.99 18.69 -9.45
CA ASP A 67 -0.47 19.53 -8.38
C ASP A 67 0.68 20.44 -8.89
N GLU A 68 1.18 21.31 -8.01
CA GLU A 68 2.24 22.29 -8.35
C GLU A 68 3.66 21.66 -8.39
N SER A 69 3.79 20.33 -8.42
CA SER A 69 5.10 19.68 -8.44
C SER A 69 5.82 19.90 -9.76
N THR A 70 7.12 20.21 -9.70
CA THR A 70 7.96 20.20 -10.90
C THR A 70 8.42 18.79 -11.26
N PRO A 71 8.81 18.51 -12.52
CA PRO A 71 9.43 17.24 -12.88
C PRO A 71 10.65 16.86 -12.01
N ARG A 72 11.37 17.86 -11.49
CA ARG A 72 12.50 17.66 -10.59
C ARG A 72 12.04 17.16 -9.23
N ASP A 73 10.97 17.73 -8.68
CA ASP A 73 10.41 17.33 -7.38
C ASP A 73 9.88 15.91 -7.43
N VAL A 74 9.16 15.56 -8.51
CA VAL A 74 8.64 14.21 -8.70
C VAL A 74 9.78 13.19 -8.75
N LYS A 75 10.82 13.47 -9.56
CA LYS A 75 12.01 12.59 -9.63
C LYS A 75 12.71 12.46 -8.27
N LYS A 76 12.81 13.55 -7.51
CA LYS A 76 13.39 13.52 -6.16
C LYS A 76 12.59 12.60 -5.25
N ARG A 77 11.26 12.73 -5.20
CA ARG A 77 10.38 11.85 -4.40
C ARG A 77 10.51 10.38 -4.82
N VAL A 78 10.55 10.10 -6.12
CA VAL A 78 10.73 8.73 -6.64
C VAL A 78 12.05 8.12 -6.18
N ASN A 79 13.13 8.89 -6.16
CA ASN A 79 14.45 8.42 -5.77
C ASN A 79 14.62 8.24 -4.25
N GLU A 80 13.81 8.95 -3.45
CA GLU A 80 13.76 8.80 -1.99
C GLU A 80 12.91 7.59 -1.57
N GLN A 81 12.07 7.09 -2.48
CA GLN A 81 11.24 5.91 -2.25
C GLN A 81 11.99 4.60 -2.57
N ILE A 82 11.48 3.49 -2.04
CA ILE A 82 11.95 2.15 -2.36
C ILE A 82 11.84 1.91 -3.88
N SER A 83 12.87 1.28 -4.44
CA SER A 83 12.83 0.87 -5.84
C SER A 83 11.83 -0.27 -6.05
N LEU A 84 11.33 -0.43 -7.28
CA LEU A 84 10.48 -1.56 -7.65
C LEU A 84 11.13 -2.91 -7.29
N GLU A 85 12.43 -3.04 -7.54
CA GLU A 85 13.18 -4.24 -7.19
C GLU A 85 13.27 -4.44 -5.67
N GLY A 86 13.46 -3.35 -4.91
CA GLY A 86 13.44 -3.37 -3.45
C GLY A 86 12.09 -3.81 -2.89
N ALA A 87 10.98 -3.28 -3.42
CA ALA A 87 9.63 -3.68 -3.04
C ALA A 87 9.38 -5.17 -3.34
N ARG A 88 9.81 -5.66 -4.52
CA ARG A 88 9.74 -7.09 -4.86
C ARG A 88 10.52 -7.96 -3.88
N LYS A 89 11.75 -7.57 -3.52
CA LYS A 89 12.58 -8.28 -2.53
C LYS A 89 11.95 -8.31 -1.14
N LYS A 90 11.13 -7.31 -0.82
CA LYS A 90 10.35 -7.21 0.40
C LYS A 90 9.01 -7.96 0.36
N GLY A 91 8.70 -8.64 -0.75
CA GLY A 91 7.48 -9.43 -0.89
C GLY A 91 6.24 -8.62 -1.27
N ALA A 92 6.40 -7.38 -1.76
CA ALA A 92 5.26 -6.59 -2.22
C ALA A 92 4.55 -7.25 -3.40
N THR A 93 3.22 -7.22 -3.40
CA THR A 93 2.41 -7.54 -4.57
C THR A 93 2.46 -6.35 -5.54
N ILE A 94 3.05 -6.57 -6.73
CA ILE A 94 3.24 -5.49 -7.72
C ILE A 94 2.02 -5.38 -8.63
N ILE A 95 1.41 -4.20 -8.66
CA ILE A 95 0.29 -3.89 -9.56
C ILE A 95 0.77 -2.86 -10.61
N ASN A 96 0.82 -3.25 -11.88
CA ASN A 96 1.20 -2.33 -12.96
C ASN A 96 -0.02 -1.53 -13.45
N ASN A 97 0.11 -0.21 -13.38
CA ASN A 97 -0.89 0.80 -13.77
C ASN A 97 -0.45 1.57 -15.04
N ASP A 98 0.12 0.84 -16.00
CA ASP A 98 0.50 1.37 -17.32
C ASP A 98 -0.54 1.06 -18.41
N GLY A 99 -1.55 0.24 -18.08
CA GLY A 99 -2.62 -0.21 -18.98
C GLY A 99 -3.87 0.67 -18.92
N SER A 100 -5.00 0.11 -19.37
CA SER A 100 -6.29 0.80 -19.27
C SER A 100 -6.85 0.78 -17.85
N VAL A 101 -7.85 1.62 -17.58
CA VAL A 101 -8.54 1.64 -16.28
C VAL A 101 -9.28 0.33 -16.05
N GLU A 102 -9.87 -0.23 -17.11
CA GLU A 102 -10.57 -1.52 -17.09
C GLU A 102 -9.61 -2.65 -16.71
N GLU A 103 -8.43 -2.71 -17.33
CA GLU A 103 -7.40 -3.70 -16.96
C GLU A 103 -6.94 -3.57 -15.50
N LEU A 104 -6.91 -2.34 -14.96
CA LEU A 104 -6.55 -2.12 -13.57
C LEU A 104 -7.68 -2.58 -12.64
N ILE A 105 -8.93 -2.26 -12.96
CA ILE A 105 -10.11 -2.71 -12.21
C ILE A 105 -10.13 -4.23 -12.13
N ASP A 106 -9.98 -4.92 -13.27
CA ASP A 106 -9.97 -6.39 -13.32
C ASP A 106 -8.86 -6.98 -12.43
N LYS A 107 -7.66 -6.38 -12.43
CA LYS A 107 -6.56 -6.84 -11.56
C LYS A 107 -6.87 -6.63 -10.07
N VAL A 108 -7.43 -5.48 -9.72
CA VAL A 108 -7.80 -5.16 -8.34
C VAL A 108 -8.92 -6.08 -7.87
N ASP A 109 -9.96 -6.32 -8.68
CA ASP A 109 -11.07 -7.21 -8.33
C ASP A 109 -10.61 -8.65 -8.09
N ASN A 110 -9.68 -9.15 -8.91
CA ASN A 110 -9.06 -10.46 -8.69
C ASN A 110 -8.28 -10.53 -7.37
N ILE A 111 -7.53 -9.47 -7.04
CA ILE A 111 -6.80 -9.38 -5.77
C ILE A 111 -7.78 -9.36 -4.59
N LEU A 112 -8.80 -8.50 -4.64
CA LEU A 112 -9.82 -8.39 -3.61
C LEU A 112 -10.57 -9.70 -3.40
N SER A 113 -10.94 -10.39 -4.48
CA SER A 113 -11.58 -11.72 -4.40
C SER A 113 -10.67 -12.72 -3.68
N SER A 114 -9.38 -12.74 -4.01
CA SER A 114 -8.43 -13.62 -3.33
C SER A 114 -8.24 -13.29 -1.84
N ILE A 115 -8.35 -12.01 -1.45
CA ILE A 115 -8.28 -11.58 -0.05
C ILE A 115 -9.54 -12.03 0.70
N LEU A 116 -10.72 -11.90 0.09
CA LEU A 116 -11.98 -12.34 0.67
C LEU A 116 -11.99 -13.87 0.88
N GLU A 117 -11.54 -14.65 -0.11
CA GLU A 117 -11.40 -16.11 0.02
C GLU A 117 -10.39 -16.53 1.10
N LYS A 118 -9.29 -15.79 1.25
CA LYS A 118 -8.32 -15.99 2.35
C LYS A 118 -8.92 -15.66 3.72
N GLY A 119 -9.70 -14.58 3.79
CA GLY A 119 -10.46 -14.19 4.99
C GLY A 119 -11.41 -15.30 5.42
N GLU A 120 -12.16 -15.87 4.48
CA GLU A 120 -13.06 -17.01 4.74
C GLU A 120 -12.28 -18.28 5.14
N THR A 121 -11.17 -18.63 4.49
CA THR A 121 -10.42 -19.85 4.83
C THR A 121 -9.66 -19.77 6.16
N CYS A 122 -9.33 -18.59 6.66
CA CYS A 122 -8.83 -18.39 8.02
C CYS A 122 -9.90 -18.65 9.10
N THR A 123 -11.20 -18.53 8.78
CA THR A 123 -12.28 -18.85 9.73
C THR A 123 -12.56 -20.34 9.88
N VAL A 124 -12.24 -21.16 8.87
CA VAL A 124 -12.59 -22.59 8.86
C VAL A 124 -11.51 -23.48 9.51
N LYS A 125 -10.34 -22.93 9.87
CA LYS A 125 -9.22 -23.71 10.45
C LYS A 125 -9.20 -23.84 11.98
N GLU A 126 -10.30 -23.56 12.67
CA GLU A 126 -10.44 -23.93 14.09
C GLU A 126 -11.71 -24.75 14.34
N ARG A 127 -11.64 -26.07 14.10
CA ARG A 127 -12.06 -27.14 15.02
C ARG A 127 -11.31 -28.44 14.73
#